data_AF-A0A1R3WU53-F1
#
_entry.id   AF-A0A1R3WU53-F1
#
_cell.length_a   1.000
_cell.length_b   1.000
_cell.length_c   1.000
_cell.angle_alpha   90.00
_cell.angle_beta   90.00
_cell.angle_gamma   90.00
#
_symmetry.space_group_name_H-M   'P 1'
#
loop_
_entity.id
_entity.type
_entity.pdbx_description
1 polymer ?
#
loop_
_entity_poly.entity_id
_entity_poly.type
_entity_poly.pdbx_seq_one_letter_code
_entity_poly.pdbx_strand_id
1 'polypeptide(L)'
;MTWSLAPSRRWLLRDGEPAFLLADTVWAAFGGARHDEWLDHLERRRRQGFNALLFSILPIEHDRSSGTLSPYAIRDGRLDFAAGDPAYWDDAERVLAAARAHGFTPMLVLLWNNFVPGTWGAGLTPDHVMDAEQTASYVADAVARFSRFDPIWIVSGDDDLNDDTALERYSAVAAQVRRLAPGQLITWHDTPTARMPASIADGDLLDFHGLQSGHNEAWDTLPADLTRHYRAMEVPRPIINLEPCYEGLGRFAGRARHSAADVRRASWTGIVAGAAAGLGYGAHGVWSWHRRGEGFAAADVHGDPFPFAVAAAFPGADDVALARRIVDAERLWGLDGDAALLADEPSGAVAGRTPDGVVAVYAPEAFALTLRGRAGADLDVRVYDLAARRPDAARWDLVEGGVRLAQPEFPGDALYVIRGLAPVGP
;
A
#
# COMPACT_ATOMS: atom_id res chain seq x y z
N MET A 1 -8.82 -18.22 -4.86
CA MET A 1 -8.36 -16.86 -5.17
C MET A 1 -6.86 -16.88 -5.04
N THR A 2 -6.16 -16.88 -6.16
CA THR A 2 -4.71 -16.90 -6.22
C THR A 2 -4.20 -15.66 -6.95
N TRP A 3 -3.05 -15.14 -6.51
CA TRP A 3 -2.37 -14.03 -7.14
C TRP A 3 -1.09 -14.51 -7.82
N SER A 4 -0.80 -13.96 -8.99
CA SER A 4 0.45 -14.22 -9.71
C SER A 4 0.93 -12.95 -10.44
N LEU A 5 2.16 -13.00 -10.94
CA LEU A 5 2.71 -11.92 -11.75
C LEU A 5 2.25 -12.10 -13.20
N ALA A 6 1.90 -10.99 -13.86
CA ALA A 6 1.71 -11.01 -15.32
C ALA A 6 3.02 -11.39 -16.04
N PRO A 7 2.97 -11.90 -17.29
CA PRO A 7 4.19 -12.23 -18.04
C PRO A 7 5.17 -11.05 -18.20
N SER A 8 4.65 -9.82 -18.28
CA SER A 8 5.45 -8.58 -18.31
C SER A 8 6.15 -8.25 -16.99
N ARG A 9 5.72 -8.89 -15.89
CA ARG A 9 6.08 -8.59 -14.50
C ARG A 9 5.85 -7.12 -14.12
N ARG A 10 4.87 -6.44 -14.75
CA ARG A 10 4.54 -5.04 -14.43
C ARG A 10 3.21 -4.84 -13.70
N TRP A 11 2.36 -5.86 -13.65
CA TRP A 11 1.09 -5.86 -12.91
C TRP A 11 0.78 -7.27 -12.38
N LEU A 12 -0.26 -7.36 -11.58
CA LEU A 12 -0.72 -8.61 -10.96
C LEU A 12 -1.90 -9.22 -11.71
N LEU A 13 -1.98 -10.54 -11.63
CA LEU A 13 -3.13 -11.32 -12.07
C LEU A 13 -3.83 -11.92 -10.83
N ARG A 14 -5.16 -11.87 -10.80
CA ARG A 14 -6.00 -12.59 -9.85
C ARG A 14 -6.74 -13.68 -10.59
N ASP A 15 -6.51 -14.92 -10.23
CA ASP A 15 -7.10 -16.10 -10.87
C ASP A 15 -6.90 -16.09 -12.41
N GLY A 16 -5.78 -15.55 -12.88
CA GLY A 16 -5.39 -15.48 -14.30
C GLY A 16 -5.72 -14.16 -15.02
N GLU A 17 -6.54 -13.30 -14.43
CA GLU A 17 -6.99 -12.03 -15.05
C GLU A 17 -6.30 -10.81 -14.42
N PRO A 18 -5.97 -9.76 -15.20
CA PRO A 18 -5.44 -8.52 -14.65
C PRO A 18 -6.35 -7.94 -13.56
N ALA A 19 -5.76 -7.60 -12.42
CA ALA A 19 -6.51 -7.06 -11.30
C ALA A 19 -5.68 -6.07 -10.49
N PHE A 20 -6.30 -4.95 -10.13
CA PHE A 20 -5.73 -4.02 -9.18
C PHE A 20 -5.95 -4.52 -7.74
N LEU A 21 -4.86 -4.65 -6.97
CA LEU A 21 -4.91 -5.04 -5.56
C LEU A 21 -5.20 -3.81 -4.70
N LEU A 22 -6.34 -3.76 -4.03
CA LEU A 22 -6.71 -2.68 -3.11
C LEU A 22 -6.83 -3.25 -1.69
N ALA A 23 -5.89 -2.86 -0.83
CA ALA A 23 -5.81 -3.31 0.56
C ALA A 23 -6.26 -2.25 1.56
N ASP A 24 -6.91 -2.66 2.65
CA ASP A 24 -7.10 -1.83 3.85
C ASP A 24 -6.06 -2.23 4.91
N THR A 25 -5.52 -1.24 5.62
CA THR A 25 -4.52 -1.42 6.68
C THR A 25 -5.21 -1.71 8.01
N VAL A 26 -5.06 -2.94 8.48
CA VAL A 26 -5.67 -3.48 9.71
C VAL A 26 -4.60 -4.14 10.59
N TRP A 27 -3.44 -3.47 10.74
CA TRP A 27 -2.23 -3.99 11.36
C TRP A 27 -2.46 -4.77 12.66
N ALA A 28 -3.30 -4.25 13.56
CA ALA A 28 -3.58 -4.81 14.88
C ALA A 28 -4.94 -5.56 14.96
N ALA A 29 -5.50 -6.03 13.84
CA ALA A 29 -6.75 -6.78 13.90
C ALA A 29 -6.64 -8.07 14.72
N PHE A 30 -5.48 -8.75 14.71
CA PHE A 30 -5.22 -9.90 15.56
C PHE A 30 -5.11 -9.47 17.03
N GLY A 31 -5.96 -10.04 17.88
CA GLY A 31 -6.05 -9.65 19.29
C GLY A 31 -6.74 -8.31 19.53
N GLY A 32 -7.16 -7.61 18.48
CA GLY A 32 -7.86 -6.32 18.56
C GLY A 32 -9.33 -6.42 18.15
N ALA A 33 -9.65 -7.13 17.06
CA ALA A 33 -10.97 -7.08 16.44
C ALA A 33 -11.99 -8.04 17.07
N ARG A 34 -13.11 -7.50 17.60
CA ARG A 34 -14.23 -8.34 18.05
C ARG A 34 -14.92 -8.99 16.85
N HIS A 35 -15.56 -10.14 17.08
CA HIS A 35 -16.13 -10.95 16.00
C HIS A 35 -17.16 -10.20 15.15
N ASP A 36 -18.13 -9.54 15.77
CA ASP A 36 -19.17 -8.75 15.12
C ASP A 36 -18.59 -7.54 14.37
N GLU A 37 -17.71 -6.78 15.03
CA GLU A 37 -17.02 -5.63 14.44
C GLU A 37 -16.22 -6.03 13.19
N TRP A 38 -15.55 -7.19 13.24
CA TRP A 38 -14.79 -7.71 12.13
C TRP A 38 -15.68 -8.03 10.93
N LEU A 39 -16.80 -8.72 11.14
CA LEU A 39 -17.75 -9.05 10.06
C LEU A 39 -18.36 -7.80 9.43
N ASP A 40 -18.75 -6.81 10.25
CA ASP A 40 -19.29 -5.53 9.76
C ASP A 40 -18.24 -4.75 8.95
N HIS A 41 -16.99 -4.78 9.39
CA HIS A 41 -15.88 -4.16 8.67
C HIS A 41 -15.62 -4.84 7.32
N LEU A 42 -15.55 -6.17 7.30
CA LEU A 42 -15.37 -6.94 6.06
C LEU A 42 -16.49 -6.66 5.06
N GLU A 43 -17.75 -6.62 5.50
CA GLU A 43 -18.86 -6.31 4.61
C GLU A 43 -18.79 -4.88 4.07
N ARG A 44 -18.43 -3.89 4.91
CA ARG A 44 -18.19 -2.52 4.47
C ARG A 44 -17.11 -2.45 3.39
N ARG A 45 -15.94 -3.04 3.64
CA ARG A 45 -14.80 -3.01 2.71
C ARG A 45 -15.10 -3.77 1.42
N ARG A 46 -15.86 -4.86 1.50
CA ARG A 46 -16.30 -5.63 0.33
C ARG A 46 -17.21 -4.79 -0.57
N ARG A 47 -18.17 -4.04 0.01
CA ARG A 47 -19.04 -3.11 -0.73
C ARG A 47 -18.27 -1.94 -1.34
N GLN A 48 -17.21 -1.50 -0.69
CA GLN A 48 -16.28 -0.49 -1.22
C GLN A 48 -15.34 -1.08 -2.28
N GLY A 49 -15.30 -2.40 -2.47
CA GLY A 49 -14.45 -3.02 -3.48
C GLY A 49 -12.99 -3.13 -3.07
N PHE A 50 -12.68 -3.16 -1.77
CA PHE A 50 -11.39 -3.68 -1.30
C PHE A 50 -11.32 -5.18 -1.59
N ASN A 51 -10.11 -5.70 -1.84
CA ASN A 51 -9.90 -7.12 -2.12
C ASN A 51 -8.70 -7.73 -1.38
N ALA A 52 -7.98 -6.94 -0.59
CA ALA A 52 -6.91 -7.39 0.28
C ALA A 52 -6.97 -6.68 1.64
N LEU A 53 -6.23 -7.20 2.62
CA LEU A 53 -6.14 -6.67 3.97
C LEU A 53 -4.71 -6.84 4.48
N LEU A 54 -4.11 -5.77 4.99
CA LEU A 54 -2.75 -5.71 5.50
C LEU A 54 -2.73 -5.95 7.01
N PHE A 55 -2.00 -6.97 7.46
CA PHE A 55 -1.88 -7.38 8.86
C PHE A 55 -0.42 -7.46 9.30
N SER A 56 -0.16 -7.16 10.57
CA SER A 56 1.06 -7.62 11.23
C SER A 56 0.73 -8.89 12.01
N ILE A 57 1.49 -9.97 11.79
CA ILE A 57 1.25 -11.24 12.50
C ILE A 57 1.63 -11.09 13.98
N LEU A 58 2.65 -10.29 14.28
CA LEU A 58 3.06 -9.95 15.63
C LEU A 58 2.69 -8.50 15.94
N PRO A 59 2.43 -8.14 17.21
CA PRO A 59 2.11 -6.76 17.57
C PRO A 59 3.22 -5.76 17.23
N ILE A 60 2.84 -4.59 16.73
CA ILE A 60 3.73 -3.44 16.53
C ILE A 60 3.84 -2.69 17.86
N GLU A 61 4.76 -3.10 18.72
CA GLU A 61 4.76 -2.69 20.15
C GLU A 61 4.96 -1.17 20.36
N HIS A 62 5.64 -0.48 19.44
CA HIS A 62 5.86 0.97 19.52
C HIS A 62 4.73 1.80 18.90
N ASP A 63 3.75 1.20 18.23
CA ASP A 63 2.70 1.90 17.47
C ASP A 63 1.31 1.23 17.61
N ARG A 64 0.99 0.74 18.82
CA ARG A 64 -0.28 0.05 19.09
C ARG A 64 -1.15 0.74 20.14
N SER A 65 -2.44 0.43 20.08
CA SER A 65 -3.40 0.75 21.15
C SER A 65 -3.20 -0.19 22.34
N SER A 66 -3.42 0.32 23.55
CA SER A 66 -3.47 -0.51 24.75
C SER A 66 -4.66 -1.47 24.70
N GLY A 67 -4.54 -2.66 25.28
CA GLY A 67 -5.68 -3.58 25.43
C GLY A 67 -5.84 -4.62 24.32
N THR A 68 -4.91 -4.68 23.36
CA THR A 68 -4.82 -5.79 22.41
C THR A 68 -4.08 -6.98 23.03
N LEU A 69 -4.41 -8.19 22.60
CA LEU A 69 -3.72 -9.42 22.99
C LEU A 69 -2.26 -9.42 22.48
N SER A 70 -1.39 -10.14 23.18
CA SER A 70 -0.01 -10.42 22.75
C SER A 70 0.25 -11.93 22.73
N PRO A 71 0.82 -12.50 21.65
CA PRO A 71 1.04 -13.93 21.51
C PRO A 71 2.10 -14.46 22.48
N TYR A 72 3.02 -13.61 22.89
CA TYR A 72 4.18 -13.94 23.71
C TYR A 72 4.31 -12.97 24.88
N ALA A 73 4.89 -13.43 25.99
CA ALA A 73 5.18 -12.59 27.15
C ALA A 73 6.67 -12.24 27.23
N ILE A 74 7.01 -11.19 27.97
CA ILE A 74 8.39 -10.88 28.34
C ILE A 74 8.72 -11.51 29.69
N ARG A 75 9.80 -12.28 29.77
CA ARG A 75 10.38 -12.83 31.01
C ARG A 75 11.89 -12.62 31.02
N ASP A 76 12.41 -12.17 32.16
CA ASP A 76 13.84 -11.87 32.33
C ASP A 76 14.43 -10.98 31.22
N GLY A 77 13.64 -9.99 30.77
CA GLY A 77 14.03 -9.04 29.72
C GLY A 77 14.08 -9.63 28.31
N ARG A 78 13.43 -10.79 28.06
CA ARG A 78 13.38 -11.43 26.74
C ARG A 78 12.01 -11.99 26.43
N LEU A 79 11.71 -12.09 25.13
CA LEU A 79 10.52 -12.73 24.61
C LEU A 79 10.52 -14.23 24.91
N ASP A 80 9.49 -14.71 25.61
CA ASP A 80 9.28 -16.12 25.97
C ASP A 80 8.16 -16.72 25.12
N PHE A 81 8.53 -17.62 24.19
CA PHE A 81 7.61 -18.28 23.27
C PHE A 81 6.72 -19.33 23.96
N ALA A 82 7.07 -19.76 25.18
CA ALA A 82 6.29 -20.69 25.98
C ALA A 82 5.27 -19.99 26.90
N ALA A 83 5.23 -18.66 26.86
CA ALA A 83 4.31 -17.82 27.63
C ALA A 83 3.57 -16.86 26.69
N GLY A 84 2.52 -16.22 27.17
CA GLY A 84 1.69 -15.29 26.38
C GLY A 84 0.22 -15.67 26.44
N ASP A 85 -0.60 -15.02 25.61
CA ASP A 85 -2.02 -15.34 25.51
C ASP A 85 -2.24 -16.46 24.47
N PRO A 86 -2.64 -17.68 24.88
CA PRO A 86 -2.89 -18.77 23.95
C PRO A 86 -4.06 -18.46 22.99
N ALA A 87 -5.00 -17.58 23.35
CA ALA A 87 -6.13 -17.22 22.51
C ALA A 87 -5.73 -16.35 21.30
N TYR A 88 -4.52 -15.77 21.29
CA TYR A 88 -4.06 -14.92 20.19
C TYR A 88 -4.09 -15.64 18.84
N TRP A 89 -3.59 -16.88 18.81
CA TRP A 89 -3.47 -17.62 17.56
C TRP A 89 -4.83 -18.09 17.04
N ASP A 90 -5.73 -18.51 17.93
CA ASP A 90 -7.11 -18.85 17.58
C ASP A 90 -7.86 -17.62 17.05
N ASP A 91 -7.61 -16.44 17.64
CA ASP A 91 -8.15 -15.18 17.18
C ASP A 91 -7.65 -14.81 15.77
N ALA A 92 -6.34 -14.90 15.53
CA ALA A 92 -5.75 -14.65 14.22
C ALA A 92 -6.33 -15.58 13.14
N GLU A 93 -6.47 -16.88 13.44
CA GLU A 93 -7.09 -17.84 12.53
C GLU A 93 -8.55 -17.52 12.24
N ARG A 94 -9.32 -17.12 13.27
CA ARG A 94 -10.72 -16.68 13.12
C ARG A 94 -10.82 -15.45 12.22
N VAL A 95 -9.97 -14.44 12.44
CA VAL A 95 -9.92 -13.20 11.65
C VAL A 95 -9.62 -13.53 10.19
N LEU A 96 -8.60 -14.34 9.92
CA LEU A 96 -8.19 -14.73 8.57
C LEU A 96 -9.22 -15.63 7.86
N ALA A 97 -9.83 -16.58 8.57
CA ALA A 97 -10.87 -17.41 8.02
C ALA A 97 -12.08 -16.57 7.55
N ALA A 98 -12.51 -15.61 8.36
CA ALA A 98 -13.56 -14.67 7.98
C ALA A 98 -13.14 -13.80 6.78
N ALA A 99 -11.91 -13.24 6.79
CA ALA A 99 -11.39 -12.46 5.66
C ALA A 99 -11.46 -13.23 4.34
N ARG A 100 -10.99 -14.49 4.33
CA ARG A 100 -11.05 -15.36 3.14
C ARG A 100 -12.48 -15.67 2.73
N ALA A 101 -13.36 -15.98 3.66
CA ALA A 101 -14.78 -16.23 3.37
C ALA A 101 -15.47 -15.02 2.73
N HIS A 102 -15.03 -13.80 3.07
CA HIS A 102 -15.53 -12.55 2.47
C HIS A 102 -14.77 -12.12 1.20
N GLY A 103 -13.82 -12.92 0.72
CA GLY A 103 -13.14 -12.74 -0.56
C GLY A 103 -11.94 -11.79 -0.55
N PHE A 104 -11.37 -11.55 0.63
CA PHE A 104 -10.15 -10.78 0.80
C PHE A 104 -8.90 -11.65 0.75
N THR A 105 -7.83 -11.11 0.19
CA THR A 105 -6.48 -11.69 0.30
C THR A 105 -5.76 -11.11 1.51
N PRO A 106 -5.37 -11.94 2.50
CA PRO A 106 -4.51 -11.48 3.57
C PRO A 106 -3.11 -11.17 3.05
N MET A 107 -2.56 -10.05 3.49
CA MET A 107 -1.18 -9.65 3.30
C MET A 107 -0.53 -9.59 4.68
N LEU A 108 0.40 -10.49 4.95
CA LEU A 108 0.85 -10.77 6.31
C LEU A 108 2.32 -10.36 6.50
N VAL A 109 2.56 -9.35 7.33
CA VAL A 109 3.90 -8.99 7.79
C VAL A 109 4.38 -10.04 8.79
N LEU A 110 5.49 -10.70 8.45
CA LEU A 110 6.12 -11.72 9.29
C LEU A 110 6.91 -11.08 10.43
N LEU A 111 7.80 -10.15 10.11
CA LEU A 111 8.66 -9.48 11.08
C LEU A 111 8.54 -7.97 10.93
N TRP A 112 7.86 -7.35 11.88
CA TRP A 112 8.01 -5.92 12.08
C TRP A 112 9.40 -5.62 12.65
N ASN A 113 9.94 -4.43 12.36
CA ASN A 113 11.31 -4.06 12.72
C ASN A 113 11.66 -4.29 14.20
N ASN A 114 10.69 -4.20 15.11
CA ASN A 114 10.89 -4.26 16.55
C ASN A 114 11.26 -5.67 17.08
N PHE A 115 11.16 -6.69 16.23
CA PHE A 115 11.57 -8.07 16.52
C PHE A 115 12.95 -8.42 15.91
N VAL A 116 13.58 -7.51 15.17
CA VAL A 116 14.80 -7.78 14.38
C VAL A 116 15.97 -6.96 14.92
N PRO A 117 17.15 -7.56 15.19
CA PRO A 117 18.30 -6.81 15.68
C PRO A 117 18.80 -5.80 14.65
N GLY A 118 19.40 -4.69 15.12
CA GLY A 118 20.00 -3.68 14.26
C GLY A 118 19.03 -2.62 13.71
N THR A 119 17.72 -2.78 13.95
CA THR A 119 16.70 -1.85 13.47
C THR A 119 16.41 -0.73 14.48
N TRP A 120 15.78 0.36 14.02
CA TRP A 120 15.37 1.45 14.92
C TRP A 120 14.28 1.02 15.91
N GLY A 121 13.32 0.19 15.49
CA GLY A 121 12.24 -0.27 16.36
C GLY A 121 12.73 -1.23 17.45
N ALA A 122 13.76 -2.03 17.15
CA ALA A 122 14.45 -2.82 18.18
C ALA A 122 15.12 -1.93 19.23
N GLY A 123 15.56 -0.72 18.87
CA GLY A 123 16.04 0.28 19.82
C GLY A 123 14.95 0.79 20.79
N LEU A 124 13.68 0.80 20.37
CA LEU A 124 12.55 1.20 21.21
C LEU A 124 12.05 0.07 22.11
N THR A 125 12.12 -1.18 21.65
CA THR A 125 11.64 -2.35 22.39
C THR A 125 12.68 -3.49 22.42
N PRO A 126 13.86 -3.29 23.04
CA PRO A 126 14.97 -4.24 22.98
C PRO A 126 14.62 -5.63 23.52
N ASP A 127 13.73 -5.72 24.50
CA ASP A 127 13.32 -6.98 25.13
C ASP A 127 12.50 -7.90 24.19
N HIS A 128 12.01 -7.36 23.06
CA HIS A 128 11.22 -8.09 22.06
C HIS A 128 12.05 -8.67 20.91
N VAL A 129 13.34 -8.31 20.82
CA VAL A 129 14.20 -8.74 19.71
C VAL A 129 14.40 -10.26 19.75
N MET A 130 14.07 -10.92 18.65
CA MET A 130 14.25 -12.35 18.48
C MET A 130 15.69 -12.67 18.07
N ASP A 131 16.24 -13.75 18.63
CA ASP A 131 17.46 -14.33 18.07
C ASP A 131 17.17 -15.13 16.78
N ALA A 132 18.22 -15.73 16.21
CA ALA A 132 18.13 -16.46 14.95
C ALA A 132 17.25 -17.70 15.01
N GLU A 133 17.33 -18.45 16.11
CA GLU A 133 16.58 -19.68 16.29
C GLU A 133 15.11 -19.38 16.54
N GLN A 134 14.84 -18.39 17.41
CA GLN A 134 13.50 -17.87 17.66
C GLN A 134 12.85 -17.39 16.37
N THR A 135 13.56 -16.60 15.55
CA THR A 135 13.05 -16.11 14.28
C THR A 135 12.71 -17.27 13.33
N ALA A 136 13.62 -18.23 13.15
CA ALA A 136 13.42 -19.35 12.24
C ALA A 136 12.25 -20.24 12.68
N SER A 137 12.12 -20.49 13.99
CA SER A 137 11.01 -21.25 14.56
C SER A 137 9.68 -20.52 14.37
N TYR A 138 9.61 -19.24 14.73
CA TYR A 138 8.41 -18.43 14.57
C TYR A 138 7.94 -18.39 13.12
N VAL A 139 8.85 -18.14 12.16
CA VAL A 139 8.51 -18.09 10.73
C VAL A 139 8.00 -19.45 10.25
N ALA A 140 8.61 -20.56 10.67
CA ALA A 140 8.13 -21.89 10.30
C ALA A 140 6.70 -22.12 10.80
N ASP A 141 6.42 -21.77 12.06
CA ASP A 141 5.10 -21.93 12.67
C ASP A 141 4.05 -21.02 12.01
N ALA A 142 4.39 -19.76 11.76
CA ALA A 142 3.51 -18.80 11.10
C ALA A 142 3.15 -19.23 9.67
N VAL A 143 4.14 -19.68 8.89
CA VAL A 143 3.90 -20.19 7.53
C VAL A 143 3.07 -21.47 7.57
N ALA A 144 3.42 -22.43 8.42
CA ALA A 144 2.66 -23.68 8.56
C ALA A 144 1.20 -23.41 8.97
N ARG A 145 0.97 -22.45 9.86
CA ARG A 145 -0.36 -22.07 10.34
C ARG A 145 -1.17 -21.35 9.26
N PHE A 146 -0.60 -20.34 8.61
CA PHE A 146 -1.38 -19.37 7.83
C PHE A 146 -1.32 -19.56 6.31
N SER A 147 -0.42 -20.40 5.76
CA SER A 147 -0.36 -20.67 4.32
C SER A 147 -1.69 -21.16 3.72
N ARG A 148 -2.50 -21.88 4.50
CA ARG A 148 -3.83 -22.35 4.07
C ARG A 148 -4.82 -21.23 3.72
N PHE A 149 -4.52 -19.99 4.08
CA PHE A 149 -5.32 -18.81 3.73
C PHE A 149 -4.82 -18.12 2.45
N ASP A 150 -3.88 -18.73 1.70
CA ASP A 150 -3.21 -18.17 0.52
C ASP A 150 -2.79 -16.69 0.69
N PRO A 151 -2.04 -16.33 1.75
CA PRO A 151 -1.62 -14.95 1.94
C PRO A 151 -0.54 -14.53 0.93
N ILE A 152 -0.41 -13.22 0.75
CA ILE A 152 0.82 -12.59 0.27
C ILE A 152 1.70 -12.35 1.50
N TRP A 153 2.94 -12.83 1.47
CA TRP A 153 3.88 -12.64 2.58
C TRP A 153 4.62 -11.32 2.45
N ILE A 154 4.69 -10.57 3.54
CA ILE A 154 5.50 -9.36 3.66
C ILE A 154 6.61 -9.67 4.66
N VAL A 155 7.86 -9.62 4.22
CA VAL A 155 9.00 -10.14 5.00
C VAL A 155 9.34 -9.22 6.17
N SER A 156 9.42 -7.92 5.90
CA SER A 156 9.81 -6.86 6.83
C SER A 156 8.63 -5.92 7.12
N GLY A 157 8.79 -5.01 8.08
CA GLY A 157 7.85 -3.92 8.35
C GLY A 157 8.57 -2.68 8.88
N ASP A 158 8.49 -1.57 8.12
CA ASP A 158 8.93 -0.23 8.52
C ASP A 158 10.42 -0.16 8.91
N ASP A 159 11.27 -0.93 8.23
CA ASP A 159 12.73 -0.94 8.45
C ASP A 159 13.49 -0.01 7.49
N ASP A 160 14.62 0.54 7.91
CA ASP A 160 15.44 1.42 7.07
C ASP A 160 16.29 0.67 6.02
N LEU A 161 16.37 -0.66 6.12
CA LEU A 161 17.13 -1.55 5.24
C LEU A 161 18.60 -1.17 5.09
N ASN A 162 19.22 -0.66 6.17
CA ASN A 162 20.58 -0.12 6.18
C ASN A 162 21.55 -0.83 7.14
N ASP A 163 21.07 -1.85 7.87
CA ASP A 163 21.89 -2.68 8.76
C ASP A 163 22.06 -4.09 8.19
N ASP A 164 23.31 -4.55 8.08
CA ASP A 164 23.63 -5.85 7.49
C ASP A 164 23.04 -7.02 8.29
N THR A 165 22.97 -6.92 9.63
CA THR A 165 22.40 -7.98 10.47
C THR A 165 20.89 -8.11 10.25
N ALA A 166 20.20 -6.98 10.15
CA ALA A 166 18.77 -6.95 9.83
C ALA A 166 18.51 -7.50 8.41
N LEU A 167 19.29 -7.06 7.42
CA LEU A 167 19.18 -7.52 6.03
C LEU A 167 19.43 -9.02 5.88
N GLU A 168 20.43 -9.57 6.57
CA GLU A 168 20.68 -11.01 6.64
C GLU A 168 19.50 -11.76 7.27
N ARG A 169 18.93 -11.22 8.36
CA ARG A 169 17.76 -11.82 9.04
C ARG A 169 16.56 -11.88 8.10
N TYR A 170 16.18 -10.76 7.48
CA TYR A 170 15.04 -10.71 6.57
C TYR A 170 15.26 -11.58 5.33
N SER A 171 16.47 -11.60 4.77
CA SER A 171 16.79 -12.46 3.62
C SER A 171 16.66 -13.94 3.97
N ALA A 172 17.09 -14.35 5.17
CA ALA A 172 16.90 -15.72 5.66
C ALA A 172 15.41 -16.08 5.81
N VAL A 173 14.59 -15.14 6.30
CA VAL A 173 13.12 -15.30 6.40
C VAL A 173 12.50 -15.45 5.02
N ALA A 174 12.81 -14.57 4.07
CA ALA A 174 12.29 -14.64 2.70
C ALA A 174 12.64 -15.97 2.03
N ALA A 175 13.89 -16.43 2.19
CA ALA A 175 14.34 -17.72 1.67
C ALA A 175 13.61 -18.91 2.34
N GLN A 176 13.32 -18.81 3.64
CA GLN A 176 12.55 -19.82 4.36
C GLN A 176 11.09 -19.89 3.88
N VAL A 177 10.43 -18.73 3.72
CA VAL A 177 9.07 -18.66 3.16
C VAL A 177 9.04 -19.26 1.77
N ARG A 178 10.02 -18.93 0.90
CA ARG A 178 10.07 -19.49 -0.45
C ARG A 178 10.18 -21.01 -0.47
N ARG A 179 10.85 -21.63 0.51
CA ARG A 179 10.91 -23.10 0.66
C ARG A 179 9.61 -23.69 1.19
N LEU A 180 8.99 -23.06 2.17
CA LEU A 180 7.80 -23.59 2.87
C LEU A 180 6.49 -23.32 2.11
N ALA A 181 6.42 -22.24 1.34
CA ALA A 181 5.24 -21.78 0.61
C ALA A 181 5.60 -21.30 -0.82
N PRO A 182 6.19 -22.16 -1.68
CA PRO A 182 6.76 -21.75 -2.97
C PRO A 182 5.75 -21.16 -3.98
N GLY A 183 4.45 -21.41 -3.81
CA GLY A 183 3.40 -20.89 -4.69
C GLY A 183 2.84 -19.52 -4.28
N GLN A 184 3.30 -18.94 -3.18
CA GLN A 184 2.78 -17.69 -2.65
C GLN A 184 3.73 -16.52 -2.93
N LEU A 185 3.16 -15.34 -3.18
CA LEU A 185 3.92 -14.13 -3.45
C LEU A 185 4.60 -13.59 -2.18
N ILE A 186 5.79 -13.02 -2.36
CA ILE A 186 6.61 -12.41 -1.32
C ILE A 186 6.90 -10.95 -1.71
N THR A 187 6.70 -10.04 -0.76
CA THR A 187 7.13 -8.65 -0.83
C THR A 187 7.79 -8.22 0.48
N TRP A 188 8.23 -6.97 0.55
CA TRP A 188 8.87 -6.36 1.70
C TRP A 188 8.20 -5.00 1.97
N HIS A 189 8.31 -4.52 3.21
CA HIS A 189 7.79 -3.23 3.65
C HIS A 189 8.90 -2.49 4.41
N ASP A 190 9.13 -1.23 4.06
CA ASP A 190 10.30 -0.44 4.44
C ASP A 190 9.90 0.99 4.79
N THR A 191 10.74 1.76 5.48
CA THR A 191 10.42 3.16 5.83
C THR A 191 10.37 4.05 4.57
N PRO A 192 9.75 5.24 4.62
CA PRO A 192 9.72 6.17 3.47
C PRO A 192 11.11 6.58 2.94
N THR A 193 12.11 6.54 3.82
CA THR A 193 13.49 6.91 3.55
C THR A 193 14.35 5.74 3.09
N ALA A 194 13.91 4.51 3.34
CA ALA A 194 14.62 3.31 2.96
C ALA A 194 14.71 3.17 1.43
N ARG A 195 15.80 2.58 0.97
CA ARG A 195 15.96 2.15 -0.42
C ARG A 195 16.53 0.75 -0.38
N MET A 196 15.74 -0.22 -0.81
CA MET A 196 16.17 -1.61 -0.78
C MET A 196 17.47 -1.79 -1.58
N PRO A 197 18.49 -2.48 -1.02
CA PRO A 197 19.71 -2.79 -1.76
C PRO A 197 19.40 -3.53 -3.07
N ALA A 198 20.11 -3.17 -4.15
CA ALA A 198 19.92 -3.77 -5.47
C ALA A 198 20.03 -5.31 -5.47
N SER A 199 20.92 -5.86 -4.63
CA SER A 199 21.08 -7.30 -4.45
C SER A 199 19.80 -8.02 -3.99
N ILE A 200 18.88 -7.32 -3.31
CA ILE A 200 17.58 -7.85 -2.88
C ILE A 200 16.49 -7.41 -3.86
N ALA A 201 16.49 -6.14 -4.27
CA ALA A 201 15.49 -5.59 -5.19
C ALA A 201 15.45 -6.35 -6.54
N ASP A 202 16.62 -6.73 -7.06
CA ASP A 202 16.78 -7.52 -8.28
C ASP A 202 16.84 -9.05 -8.01
N GLY A 203 16.85 -9.48 -6.75
CA GLY A 203 17.00 -10.88 -6.35
C GLY A 203 15.70 -11.70 -6.32
N ASP A 204 15.81 -13.03 -6.19
CA ASP A 204 14.66 -13.96 -6.25
C ASP A 204 13.80 -14.02 -4.96
N LEU A 205 14.20 -13.28 -3.92
CA LEU A 205 13.52 -13.22 -2.62
C LEU A 205 12.39 -12.17 -2.56
N LEU A 206 12.04 -11.61 -3.72
CA LEU A 206 11.02 -10.59 -3.90
C LEU A 206 10.22 -10.91 -5.16
N ASP A 207 8.89 -10.68 -5.14
CA ASP A 207 8.03 -10.82 -6.33
C ASP A 207 7.55 -9.47 -6.85
N PHE A 208 7.25 -8.52 -5.97
CA PHE A 208 6.86 -7.15 -6.30
C PHE A 208 7.38 -6.15 -5.26
N HIS A 209 7.57 -4.89 -5.63
CA HIS A 209 7.98 -3.84 -4.69
C HIS A 209 6.77 -3.30 -3.91
N GLY A 210 6.85 -3.37 -2.59
CA GLY A 210 5.97 -2.67 -1.67
C GLY A 210 6.61 -1.35 -1.26
N LEU A 211 5.88 -0.24 -1.39
CA LEU A 211 6.36 1.08 -0.98
C LEU A 211 5.64 1.54 0.29
N GLN A 212 6.36 2.28 1.12
CA GLN A 212 5.77 3.19 2.10
C GLN A 212 6.07 4.62 1.68
N SER A 213 5.07 5.41 1.34
CA SER A 213 5.25 6.82 0.96
C SER A 213 4.70 7.81 1.99
N GLY A 214 3.92 7.33 2.96
CA GLY A 214 3.47 8.11 4.11
C GLY A 214 4.39 7.91 5.32
N HIS A 215 4.43 8.77 6.33
CA HIS A 215 3.58 9.94 6.58
C HIS A 215 4.39 11.25 6.61
N ASN A 216 5.58 11.21 6.01
CA ASN A 216 6.54 12.31 6.01
C ASN A 216 6.00 13.54 5.26
N GLU A 217 6.69 14.68 5.41
CA GLU A 217 6.26 15.96 4.82
C GLU A 217 6.08 15.90 3.29
N ALA A 218 6.84 15.04 2.61
CA ALA A 218 6.79 14.80 1.16
C ALA A 218 5.71 13.78 0.71
N TRP A 219 4.70 13.50 1.55
CA TRP A 219 3.63 12.52 1.28
C TRP A 219 2.95 12.67 -0.09
N ASP A 220 2.96 13.87 -0.70
CA ASP A 220 2.32 14.16 -1.97
C ASP A 220 3.21 13.97 -3.21
N THR A 221 4.54 13.98 -3.04
CA THR A 221 5.53 13.81 -4.13
C THR A 221 6.27 12.47 -4.04
N LEU A 222 6.53 11.99 -2.83
CA LEU A 222 7.26 10.76 -2.56
C LEU A 222 6.66 9.51 -3.24
N PRO A 223 5.32 9.35 -3.42
CA PRO A 223 4.77 8.24 -4.19
C PRO A 223 5.39 8.12 -5.59
N ALA A 224 5.56 9.24 -6.30
CA ALA A 224 6.17 9.24 -7.63
C ALA A 224 7.67 9.01 -7.57
N ASP A 225 8.36 9.58 -6.58
CA ASP A 225 9.81 9.46 -6.42
C ASP A 225 10.24 8.01 -6.12
N LEU A 226 9.55 7.35 -5.19
CA LEU A 226 9.78 5.93 -4.89
C LEU A 226 9.48 5.04 -6.09
N THR A 227 8.38 5.33 -6.79
CA THR A 227 8.01 4.58 -8.00
C THR A 227 9.12 4.69 -9.06
N ARG A 228 9.63 5.90 -9.33
CA ARG A 228 10.74 6.10 -10.28
C ARG A 228 12.00 5.36 -9.85
N HIS A 229 12.32 5.37 -8.55
CA HIS A 229 13.48 4.65 -8.03
C HIS A 229 13.37 3.14 -8.30
N TYR A 230 12.27 2.50 -7.87
CA TYR A 230 12.09 1.06 -8.02
C TYR A 230 11.86 0.64 -9.47
N ARG A 231 11.35 1.54 -10.33
CA ARG A 231 11.24 1.28 -11.77
C ARG A 231 12.58 1.26 -12.50
N ALA A 232 13.61 1.87 -11.92
CA ALA A 232 14.97 1.89 -12.46
C ALA A 232 15.79 0.63 -12.11
N MET A 233 15.23 -0.30 -11.32
CA MET A 233 15.85 -1.59 -11.02
C MET A 233 15.95 -2.47 -12.28
N GLU A 234 16.91 -3.39 -12.32
CA GLU A 234 17.20 -4.20 -13.50
C GLU A 234 16.08 -5.22 -13.78
N VAL A 235 15.53 -5.81 -12.72
CA VAL A 235 14.44 -6.79 -12.83
C VAL A 235 13.10 -6.07 -12.75
N PRO A 236 12.27 -6.09 -13.81
CA PRO A 236 10.96 -5.46 -13.77
C PRO A 236 10.06 -6.21 -12.80
N ARG A 237 9.43 -5.45 -11.91
CA ARG A 237 8.48 -5.95 -10.93
C ARG A 237 7.25 -5.05 -10.84
N PRO A 238 6.08 -5.59 -10.46
CA PRO A 238 4.95 -4.76 -10.11
C PRO A 238 5.31 -3.88 -8.90
N ILE A 239 4.68 -2.72 -8.81
CA ILE A 239 4.90 -1.77 -7.73
C ILE A 239 3.55 -1.46 -7.09
N ILE A 240 3.48 -1.59 -5.77
CA ILE A 240 2.31 -1.30 -4.95
C ILE A 240 2.74 -0.32 -3.87
N ASN A 241 2.07 0.82 -3.77
CA ASN A 241 2.22 1.66 -2.58
C ASN A 241 1.36 1.08 -1.46
N LEU A 242 1.98 0.33 -0.54
CA LEU A 242 1.31 -0.38 0.55
C LEU A 242 0.90 0.57 1.68
N GLU A 243 1.66 1.65 1.88
CA GLU A 243 1.45 2.57 2.98
C GLU A 243 1.65 4.04 2.52
N PRO A 244 0.68 4.60 1.78
CA PRO A 244 0.58 6.03 1.56
C PRO A 244 0.18 6.76 2.85
N CYS A 245 0.00 8.08 2.80
CA CYS A 245 -0.48 8.79 3.98
C CYS A 245 -1.85 8.27 4.44
N TYR A 246 -2.06 8.15 5.76
CA TYR A 246 -3.30 7.61 6.29
C TYR A 246 -4.25 8.69 6.74
N GLU A 247 -5.53 8.48 6.44
CA GLU A 247 -6.57 9.44 6.73
C GLU A 247 -6.76 9.62 8.24
N GLY A 248 -6.79 10.88 8.68
CA GLY A 248 -6.90 11.24 10.08
C GLY A 248 -5.61 11.06 10.89
N LEU A 249 -4.51 10.56 10.31
CA LEU A 249 -3.23 10.50 11.02
C LEU A 249 -2.65 11.91 11.18
N GLY A 250 -2.13 12.23 12.37
CA GLY A 250 -1.38 13.46 12.57
C GLY A 250 -0.09 13.45 11.75
N ARG A 251 0.11 14.50 10.96
CA ARG A 251 1.42 14.82 10.39
C ARG A 251 2.42 14.98 11.54
N PHE A 252 3.71 14.76 11.28
CA PHE A 252 4.74 14.83 12.32
C PHE A 252 4.58 16.03 13.27
N ALA A 253 4.61 15.75 14.57
CA ALA A 253 4.32 16.69 15.66
C ALA A 253 2.85 17.20 15.72
N GLY A 254 1.90 16.47 15.13
CA GLY A 254 0.47 16.64 15.30
C GLY A 254 -0.14 17.96 14.81
N ARG A 255 0.58 18.76 14.01
CA ARG A 255 0.15 20.14 13.65
C ARG A 255 -1.02 20.21 12.68
N ALA A 256 -1.28 19.12 11.96
CA ALA A 256 -2.45 18.91 11.12
C ALA A 256 -2.65 17.40 10.93
N ARG A 257 -3.83 16.98 10.47
CA ARG A 257 -4.10 15.57 10.11
C ARG A 257 -4.20 15.42 8.60
N HIS A 258 -3.80 14.27 8.08
CA HIS A 258 -4.04 13.94 6.67
C HIS A 258 -5.54 13.80 6.41
N SER A 259 -6.02 14.39 5.31
CA SER A 259 -7.41 14.37 4.88
C SER A 259 -7.66 13.31 3.80
N ALA A 260 -8.92 13.02 3.47
CA ALA A 260 -9.27 12.22 2.30
C ALA A 260 -8.65 12.76 0.99
N ALA A 261 -8.56 14.08 0.85
CA ALA A 261 -7.93 14.72 -0.31
C ALA A 261 -6.41 14.45 -0.36
N ASP A 262 -5.73 14.44 0.80
CA ASP A 262 -4.31 14.08 0.87
C ASP A 262 -4.10 12.62 0.43
N VAL A 263 -4.94 11.71 0.93
CA VAL A 263 -4.89 10.28 0.57
C VAL A 263 -5.14 10.09 -0.93
N ARG A 264 -6.17 10.73 -1.51
CA ARG A 264 -6.42 10.68 -2.96
C ARG A 264 -5.22 11.15 -3.76
N ARG A 265 -4.65 12.28 -3.35
CA ARG A 265 -3.52 12.88 -4.05
C ARG A 265 -2.31 11.97 -4.04
N ALA A 266 -1.92 11.45 -2.88
CA ALA A 266 -0.82 10.49 -2.78
C ALA A 266 -1.08 9.24 -3.62
N SER A 267 -2.32 8.73 -3.60
CA SER A 267 -2.73 7.54 -4.35
C SER A 267 -2.59 7.72 -5.86
N TRP A 268 -3.20 8.77 -6.43
CA TRP A 268 -3.16 8.99 -7.87
C TRP A 268 -1.79 9.42 -8.37
N THR A 269 -1.03 10.20 -7.59
CA THR A 269 0.38 10.50 -7.89
C THR A 269 1.17 9.21 -8.09
N GLY A 270 1.06 8.26 -7.15
CA GLY A 270 1.76 6.97 -7.23
C GLY A 270 1.27 6.09 -8.38
N ILE A 271 -0.05 5.93 -8.52
CA ILE A 271 -0.64 5.08 -9.58
C ILE A 271 -0.22 5.57 -10.96
N VAL A 272 -0.35 6.87 -11.24
CA VAL A 272 0.00 7.43 -12.56
C VAL A 272 1.51 7.43 -12.81
N ALA A 273 2.32 7.57 -11.76
CA ALA A 273 3.78 7.42 -11.88
C ALA A 273 4.22 5.98 -12.17
N GLY A 274 3.36 4.97 -11.94
CA GLY A 274 3.62 3.57 -12.29
C GLY A 274 3.47 2.56 -11.16
N ALA A 275 3.11 2.97 -9.94
CA ALA A 275 2.68 2.08 -8.85
C ALA A 275 1.24 1.60 -9.06
N ALA A 276 0.96 1.06 -10.25
CA ALA A 276 -0.37 0.74 -10.74
C ALA A 276 -0.75 -0.74 -10.57
N ALA A 277 0.03 -1.53 -9.81
CA ALA A 277 -0.31 -2.91 -9.52
C ALA A 277 -1.28 -3.04 -8.33
N GLY A 278 -1.32 -2.01 -7.48
CA GLY A 278 -2.21 -1.96 -6.33
C GLY A 278 -1.98 -0.73 -5.45
N LEU A 279 -2.73 -0.65 -4.36
CA LEU A 279 -2.69 0.41 -3.37
C LEU A 279 -3.12 -0.13 -2.00
N GLY A 280 -2.40 0.24 -0.95
CA GLY A 280 -2.89 0.17 0.43
C GLY A 280 -3.55 1.48 0.85
N TYR A 281 -4.58 1.39 1.67
CA TYR A 281 -5.23 2.53 2.32
C TYR A 281 -5.26 2.27 3.82
N GLY A 282 -5.09 3.32 4.60
CA GLY A 282 -5.25 3.23 6.05
C GLY A 282 -5.88 4.48 6.62
N ALA A 283 -6.46 4.29 7.80
CA ALA A 283 -7.14 5.31 8.56
C ALA A 283 -6.70 5.22 10.02
N HIS A 284 -6.39 6.36 10.63
CA HIS A 284 -5.88 6.43 11.99
C HIS A 284 -6.99 6.08 12.99
N GLY A 285 -6.94 4.84 13.49
CA GLY A 285 -7.97 4.21 14.30
C GLY A 285 -8.41 2.85 13.76
N VAL A 286 -8.30 2.62 12.44
CA VAL A 286 -8.50 1.31 11.83
C VAL A 286 -7.27 0.43 12.00
N TRP A 287 -6.06 0.94 11.69
CA TRP A 287 -4.84 0.14 11.76
C TRP A 287 -4.63 -0.48 13.16
N SER A 288 -4.96 0.27 14.22
CA SER A 288 -4.67 -0.09 15.61
C SER A 288 -5.88 -0.64 16.32
N TRP A 289 -7.00 -0.81 15.60
CA TRP A 289 -8.29 -1.21 16.12
C TRP A 289 -8.72 -0.42 17.38
N HIS A 290 -8.41 0.88 17.39
CA HIS A 290 -8.43 1.73 18.59
C HIS A 290 -9.82 1.90 19.20
N ARG A 291 -9.90 1.92 20.53
CA ARG A 291 -11.16 2.19 21.25
C ARG A 291 -11.07 3.43 22.13
N ARG A 292 -12.24 4.01 22.36
CA ARG A 292 -12.38 5.19 23.22
C ARG A 292 -11.89 4.87 24.64
N GLY A 293 -10.90 5.63 25.09
CA GLY A 293 -10.31 5.49 26.43
C GLY A 293 -9.11 4.56 26.51
N GLU A 294 -8.73 3.90 25.41
CA GLU A 294 -7.44 3.22 25.31
C GLU A 294 -6.32 4.25 25.13
N GLY A 295 -5.13 3.92 25.65
CA GLY A 295 -3.91 4.67 25.33
C GLY A 295 -3.36 4.26 23.97
N PHE A 296 -2.48 5.08 23.41
CA PHE A 296 -1.80 4.81 22.15
C PHE A 296 -0.31 5.14 22.25
N ALA A 297 0.55 4.19 21.86
CA ALA A 297 2.00 4.28 22.08
C ALA A 297 2.65 5.48 21.35
N ALA A 298 2.19 5.82 20.15
CA ALA A 298 2.75 6.89 19.33
C ALA A 298 1.96 8.22 19.38
N ALA A 299 1.16 8.44 20.44
CA ALA A 299 0.30 9.61 20.56
C ALA A 299 1.08 10.95 20.50
N ASP A 300 2.31 10.99 21.03
CA ASP A 300 3.15 12.20 21.00
C ASP A 300 3.65 12.56 19.59
N VAL A 301 3.66 11.60 18.66
CA VAL A 301 4.14 11.79 17.28
C VAL A 301 2.98 12.09 16.34
N HIS A 302 1.91 11.29 16.41
CA HIS A 302 0.81 11.27 15.45
C HIS A 302 -0.55 11.74 16.02
N GLY A 303 -0.60 12.09 17.31
CA GLY A 303 -1.83 12.34 18.05
C GLY A 303 -2.59 11.06 18.37
N ASP A 304 -3.71 11.18 19.10
CA ASP A 304 -4.55 10.02 19.38
C ASP A 304 -5.28 9.53 18.11
N PRO A 305 -5.46 8.21 17.95
CA PRO A 305 -6.30 7.64 16.91
C PRO A 305 -7.78 7.95 17.16
N PHE A 306 -8.58 7.94 16.10
CA PHE A 306 -10.03 7.93 16.27
C PHE A 306 -10.50 6.55 16.73
N PRO A 307 -11.63 6.43 17.45
CA PRO A 307 -12.22 5.12 17.67
C PRO A 307 -12.47 4.40 16.33
N PHE A 308 -12.18 3.11 16.26
CA PHE A 308 -12.31 2.28 15.07
C PHE A 308 -13.63 2.50 14.31
N ALA A 309 -14.76 2.51 15.02
CA ALA A 309 -16.08 2.70 14.43
C ALA A 309 -16.26 4.04 13.70
N VAL A 310 -15.52 5.08 14.12
CA VAL A 310 -15.49 6.39 13.45
C VAL A 310 -14.53 6.34 12.25
N ALA A 311 -13.30 5.87 12.47
CA ALA A 311 -12.26 5.82 11.43
C ALA A 311 -12.65 4.92 10.24
N ALA A 312 -13.35 3.80 10.49
CA ALA A 312 -13.84 2.90 9.45
C ALA A 312 -14.87 3.56 8.52
N ALA A 313 -15.48 4.68 8.93
CA ALA A 313 -16.43 5.44 8.14
C ALA A 313 -15.80 6.62 7.39
N PHE A 314 -14.48 6.78 7.44
CA PHE A 314 -13.80 7.89 6.78
C PHE A 314 -13.95 7.84 5.25
N PRO A 315 -14.16 9.01 4.60
CA PRO A 315 -14.52 9.08 3.20
C PRO A 315 -13.40 8.69 2.23
N GLY A 316 -12.12 8.80 2.60
CA GLY A 316 -11.01 8.44 1.72
C GLY A 316 -11.03 6.98 1.27
N ALA A 317 -11.65 6.08 2.05
CA ALA A 317 -11.86 4.69 1.63
C ALA A 317 -12.71 4.55 0.36
N ASP A 318 -13.72 5.41 0.19
CA ASP A 318 -14.53 5.42 -1.03
C ASP A 318 -13.79 6.04 -2.22
N ASP A 319 -12.81 6.90 -1.94
CA ASP A 319 -11.99 7.53 -2.98
C ASP A 319 -10.98 6.54 -3.57
N VAL A 320 -10.27 5.76 -2.73
CA VAL A 320 -9.38 4.69 -3.22
C VAL A 320 -10.15 3.54 -3.86
N ALA A 321 -11.38 3.29 -3.39
CA ALA A 321 -12.32 2.40 -4.03
C ALA A 321 -12.69 2.86 -5.46
N LEU A 322 -12.89 4.17 -5.66
CA LEU A 322 -13.07 4.73 -7.00
C LEU A 322 -11.80 4.56 -7.85
N ALA A 323 -10.62 4.77 -7.26
CA ALA A 323 -9.36 4.59 -7.98
C ALA A 323 -9.22 3.19 -8.57
N ARG A 324 -9.48 2.13 -7.77
CA ARG A 324 -9.53 0.76 -8.28
C ARG A 324 -10.54 0.60 -9.42
N ARG A 325 -11.78 1.09 -9.27
CA ARG A 325 -12.81 0.97 -10.30
C ARG A 325 -12.38 1.61 -11.62
N ILE A 326 -11.74 2.78 -11.56
CA ILE A 326 -11.23 3.47 -12.75
C ILE A 326 -10.07 2.69 -13.36
N VAL A 327 -9.08 2.25 -12.58
CA VAL A 327 -7.95 1.47 -13.10
C VAL A 327 -8.42 0.22 -13.82
N ASP A 328 -9.35 -0.54 -13.22
CA ASP A 328 -9.89 -1.77 -13.82
C ASP A 328 -10.76 -1.47 -15.07
N ALA A 329 -11.65 -0.46 -15.02
CA ALA A 329 -12.55 -0.14 -16.13
C ALA A 329 -11.85 0.53 -17.32
N GLU A 330 -10.85 1.37 -17.07
CA GLU A 330 -10.08 2.07 -18.11
C GLU A 330 -8.85 1.27 -18.57
N ARG A 331 -8.61 0.10 -17.96
CA ARG A 331 -7.51 -0.83 -18.25
C ARG A 331 -6.13 -0.19 -18.06
N LEU A 332 -5.96 0.54 -16.96
CA LEU A 332 -4.72 1.27 -16.64
C LEU A 332 -3.60 0.39 -16.07
N TRP A 333 -3.58 -0.90 -16.42
CA TRP A 333 -2.60 -1.85 -15.89
C TRP A 333 -1.23 -1.61 -16.51
N GLY A 334 -0.19 -1.71 -15.67
CA GLY A 334 1.19 -1.55 -16.12
C GLY A 334 1.53 -0.12 -16.55
N LEU A 335 0.78 0.90 -16.10
CA LEU A 335 1.16 2.30 -16.22
C LEU A 335 2.65 2.49 -15.87
N ASP A 336 3.28 3.39 -16.61
CA ASP A 336 4.64 3.85 -16.38
C ASP A 336 4.69 5.37 -16.55
N GLY A 337 5.50 6.05 -15.73
CA GLY A 337 5.61 7.50 -15.76
C GLY A 337 6.12 8.00 -17.12
N ASP A 338 5.43 8.97 -17.71
CA ASP A 338 5.77 9.60 -18.99
C ASP A 338 5.77 11.12 -18.82
N ALA A 339 6.76 11.63 -18.07
CA ALA A 339 6.87 13.06 -17.77
C ALA A 339 7.07 13.93 -19.03
N ALA A 340 7.67 13.36 -20.09
CA ALA A 340 7.88 14.06 -21.35
C ALA A 340 6.56 14.42 -22.07
N LEU A 341 5.48 13.69 -21.76
CA LEU A 341 4.13 13.98 -22.25
C LEU A 341 3.65 15.37 -21.80
N LEU A 342 4.00 15.83 -20.61
CA LEU A 342 3.48 17.09 -20.07
C LEU A 342 4.33 18.27 -20.53
N ALA A 343 3.70 19.30 -21.10
CA ALA A 343 4.33 20.59 -21.25
C ALA A 343 4.80 21.13 -19.89
N ASP A 344 5.85 21.96 -19.91
CA ASP A 344 6.38 22.58 -18.69
C ASP A 344 5.44 23.71 -18.24
N GLU A 345 4.38 23.33 -17.54
CA GLU A 345 3.36 24.19 -16.98
C GLU A 345 3.31 23.95 -15.45
N PRO A 346 3.10 24.98 -14.62
CA PRO A 346 3.13 24.87 -13.15
C PRO A 346 1.83 24.24 -12.60
N SER A 347 1.48 23.05 -13.08
CA SER A 347 0.23 22.35 -12.75
C SER A 347 0.38 21.31 -11.64
N GLY A 348 1.62 20.84 -11.39
CA GLY A 348 1.88 19.69 -10.53
C GLY A 348 1.31 18.37 -11.07
N ALA A 349 0.88 18.32 -12.33
CA ALA A 349 0.31 17.13 -12.93
C ALA A 349 1.36 16.02 -13.09
N VAL A 350 0.89 14.78 -12.99
CA VAL A 350 1.68 13.57 -13.27
C VAL A 350 1.05 12.85 -14.44
N ALA A 351 1.87 12.39 -15.37
CA ALA A 351 1.43 11.65 -16.54
C ALA A 351 2.08 10.27 -16.59
N GLY A 352 1.31 9.30 -17.08
CA GLY A 352 1.77 7.95 -17.31
C GLY A 352 1.08 7.31 -18.50
N ARG A 353 1.70 6.25 -19.01
CA ARG A 353 1.24 5.51 -20.19
C ARG A 353 1.28 4.01 -19.95
N THR A 354 0.22 3.33 -20.38
CA THR A 354 0.15 1.87 -20.37
C THR A 354 0.90 1.28 -21.58
N PRO A 355 1.26 -0.02 -21.56
CA PRO A 355 1.85 -0.69 -22.72
C PRO A 355 0.98 -0.64 -23.98
N ASP A 356 -0.34 -0.61 -23.80
CA ASP A 356 -1.33 -0.50 -24.89
C ASP A 356 -1.52 0.95 -25.39
N GLY A 357 -0.77 1.91 -24.84
CA GLY A 357 -0.76 3.30 -25.29
C GLY A 357 -1.83 4.20 -24.68
N VAL A 358 -2.68 3.69 -23.78
CA VAL A 358 -3.60 4.51 -22.98
C VAL A 358 -2.80 5.41 -22.06
N VAL A 359 -3.11 6.70 -22.08
CA VAL A 359 -2.50 7.75 -21.25
C VAL A 359 -3.40 8.05 -20.07
N ALA A 360 -2.81 8.21 -18.89
CA ALA A 360 -3.45 8.76 -17.70
C ALA A 360 -2.71 10.03 -17.27
N VAL A 361 -3.46 11.08 -16.95
CA VAL A 361 -2.90 12.33 -16.40
C VAL A 361 -3.67 12.69 -15.13
N TYR A 362 -2.99 12.63 -14.00
CA TYR A 362 -3.54 13.11 -12.73
C TYR A 362 -3.17 14.59 -12.55
N ALA A 363 -4.19 15.43 -12.40
CA ALA A 363 -4.06 16.86 -12.14
C ALA A 363 -4.51 17.13 -10.70
N PRO A 364 -3.60 17.47 -9.78
CA PRO A 364 -3.95 17.74 -8.38
C PRO A 364 -4.86 18.97 -8.21
N GLU A 365 -4.81 19.89 -9.18
CA GLU A 365 -5.56 21.13 -9.20
C GLU A 365 -6.14 21.36 -10.59
N ALA A 366 -7.23 22.12 -10.66
CA ALA A 366 -7.95 22.45 -11.89
C ALA A 366 -7.20 23.45 -12.78
N PHE A 367 -6.05 23.04 -13.33
CA PHE A 367 -5.32 23.78 -14.35
C PHE A 367 -5.62 23.23 -15.75
N ALA A 368 -5.54 24.09 -16.76
CA ALA A 368 -5.41 23.64 -18.15
C ALA A 368 -4.04 22.98 -18.34
N LEU A 369 -3.97 21.94 -19.16
CA LEU A 369 -2.77 21.13 -19.38
C LEU A 369 -2.48 20.99 -20.88
N THR A 370 -1.22 21.03 -21.26
CA THR A 370 -0.80 20.72 -22.64
C THR A 370 -0.04 19.40 -22.70
N LEU A 371 -0.57 18.44 -23.46
CA LEU A 371 0.04 17.14 -23.68
C LEU A 371 0.77 17.13 -25.02
N ARG A 372 2.05 16.77 -25.03
CA ARG A 372 2.86 16.55 -26.24
C ARG A 372 2.52 15.21 -26.85
N GLY A 373 2.33 15.18 -28.16
CA GLY A 373 2.04 13.93 -28.87
C GLY A 373 1.36 14.16 -30.21
N ARG A 374 1.16 13.07 -30.94
CA ARG A 374 0.41 13.08 -32.20
C ARG A 374 -0.98 12.51 -31.97
N ALA A 375 -1.99 13.38 -32.06
CA ALA A 375 -3.40 12.97 -32.02
C ALA A 375 -3.75 12.11 -33.24
N GLY A 376 -4.28 10.92 -32.98
CA GLY A 376 -4.91 10.05 -33.96
C GLY A 376 -6.34 10.47 -34.29
N ALA A 377 -6.92 9.85 -35.32
CA ALA A 377 -8.33 10.06 -35.67
C ALA A 377 -9.31 9.49 -34.62
N ASP A 378 -8.82 8.60 -33.76
CA ASP A 378 -9.51 7.91 -32.67
C ASP A 378 -9.24 8.55 -31.29
N LEU A 379 -8.78 9.80 -31.25
CA LEU A 379 -8.53 10.53 -30.01
C LEU A 379 -9.80 10.59 -29.16
N ASP A 380 -9.75 9.98 -27.96
CA ASP A 380 -10.80 10.00 -26.94
C ASP A 380 -10.20 10.56 -25.66
N VAL A 381 -10.87 11.54 -25.04
CA VAL A 381 -10.44 12.18 -23.79
C VAL A 381 -11.60 12.12 -22.81
N ARG A 382 -11.38 11.44 -21.69
CA ARG A 382 -12.30 11.41 -20.56
C ARG A 382 -11.69 12.12 -19.37
N VAL A 383 -12.54 12.71 -18.54
CA VAL A 383 -12.12 13.33 -17.29
C VAL A 383 -13.00 12.83 -16.16
N TYR A 384 -12.39 12.64 -15.00
CA TYR A 384 -13.07 12.28 -13.76
C TYR A 384 -12.87 13.41 -12.74
N ASP A 385 -13.97 13.93 -12.20
CA ASP A 385 -13.99 14.76 -10.99
C ASP A 385 -13.82 13.81 -9.80
N LEU A 386 -12.60 13.74 -9.27
CA LEU A 386 -12.24 12.75 -8.26
C LEU A 386 -12.85 13.08 -6.91
N ALA A 387 -12.95 14.37 -6.56
CA ALA A 387 -13.59 14.84 -5.34
C ALA A 387 -15.10 14.54 -5.31
N ALA A 388 -15.80 14.73 -6.44
CA ALA A 388 -17.23 14.40 -6.56
C ALA A 388 -17.50 12.94 -6.98
N ARG A 389 -16.45 12.15 -7.24
CA ARG A 389 -16.48 10.72 -7.59
C ARG A 389 -17.31 10.41 -8.83
N ARG A 390 -17.21 11.25 -9.87
CA ARG A 390 -18.03 11.12 -11.10
C ARG A 390 -17.21 11.40 -12.37
N PRO A 391 -17.57 10.80 -13.51
CA PRO A 391 -17.08 11.27 -14.79
C PRO A 391 -17.63 12.68 -15.07
N ASP A 392 -16.89 13.45 -15.88
CA ASP A 392 -17.31 14.75 -16.41
C ASP A 392 -16.94 14.87 -17.90
N ALA A 393 -17.40 15.93 -18.57
CA ALA A 393 -17.15 16.19 -19.97
C ALA A 393 -15.81 16.92 -20.18
N ALA A 394 -14.83 16.23 -20.76
CA ALA A 394 -13.55 16.84 -21.09
C ALA A 394 -13.72 17.83 -22.26
N ARG A 395 -13.14 19.03 -22.11
CA ARG A 395 -12.96 19.98 -23.20
C ARG A 395 -11.49 20.02 -23.58
N TRP A 396 -11.20 19.93 -24.88
CA TRP A 396 -9.83 19.91 -25.37
C TRP A 396 -9.77 20.43 -26.81
N ASP A 397 -8.59 20.93 -27.18
CA ASP A 397 -8.29 21.44 -28.51
C ASP A 397 -7.00 20.80 -29.05
N LEU A 398 -6.93 20.58 -30.36
CA LEU A 398 -5.67 20.24 -31.01
C LEU A 398 -4.77 21.49 -31.04
N VAL A 399 -3.51 21.30 -30.66
CA VAL A 399 -2.48 22.35 -30.72
C VAL A 399 -1.29 21.85 -31.50
N GLU A 400 -0.39 22.75 -31.89
CA GLU A 400 0.86 22.35 -32.54
C GLU A 400 1.64 21.37 -31.64
N GLY A 401 1.89 20.16 -32.17
CA GLY A 401 2.65 19.12 -31.46
C GLY A 401 1.92 18.47 -30.28
N GLY A 402 0.59 18.62 -30.14
CA GLY A 402 -0.09 18.07 -28.98
C GLY A 402 -1.61 18.27 -28.89
N VAL A 403 -2.12 18.05 -27.68
CA VAL A 403 -3.52 18.24 -27.29
C VAL A 403 -3.53 19.13 -26.05
N ARG A 404 -4.32 20.21 -26.07
CA ARG A 404 -4.53 21.06 -24.90
C ARG A 404 -5.84 20.65 -24.22
N LEU A 405 -5.74 20.19 -22.98
CA LEU A 405 -6.87 19.95 -22.09
C LEU A 405 -7.26 21.29 -21.46
N ALA A 406 -8.51 21.71 -21.65
CA ALA A 406 -9.02 22.91 -21.02
C ALA A 406 -9.15 22.70 -19.51
N GLN A 407 -9.13 23.81 -18.77
CA GLN A 407 -9.41 23.79 -17.34
C GLN A 407 -10.81 23.18 -17.09
N PRO A 408 -10.95 22.22 -16.15
CA PRO A 408 -12.25 21.65 -15.83
C PRO A 408 -13.15 22.68 -15.14
N GLU A 409 -14.48 22.55 -15.28
CA GLU A 409 -15.47 23.42 -14.64
C GLU A 409 -15.82 22.98 -13.20
N PHE A 410 -14.86 22.33 -12.53
CA PHE A 410 -14.90 21.99 -11.12
C PHE A 410 -13.54 22.31 -10.46
N PRO A 411 -13.52 22.66 -9.16
CA PRO A 411 -12.30 23.13 -8.49
C PRO A 411 -11.38 22.02 -7.96
N GLY A 412 -11.86 20.76 -7.92
CA GLY A 412 -11.12 19.63 -7.38
C GLY A 412 -10.05 19.06 -8.32
N ASP A 413 -9.39 18.03 -7.82
CA ASP A 413 -8.44 17.21 -8.59
C ASP A 413 -9.16 16.40 -9.67
N ALA A 414 -8.44 16.19 -10.78
CA ALA A 414 -8.96 15.51 -11.95
C ALA A 414 -8.04 14.37 -12.39
N LEU A 415 -8.64 13.29 -12.90
CA LEU A 415 -7.92 12.30 -13.70
C LEU A 415 -8.42 12.37 -15.13
N TYR A 416 -7.50 12.58 -16.07
CA TYR A 416 -7.77 12.44 -17.49
C TYR A 416 -7.31 11.07 -17.98
N VAL A 417 -8.13 10.41 -18.79
CA VAL A 417 -7.78 9.18 -19.50
C VAL A 417 -7.88 9.45 -21.00
N ILE A 418 -6.78 9.27 -21.72
CA ILE A 418 -6.65 9.63 -23.12
C ILE A 418 -6.26 8.39 -23.95
N ARG A 419 -6.98 8.16 -25.05
CA ARG A 419 -6.68 7.14 -26.08
C ARG A 419 -6.40 7.80 -27.41
N GLY A 420 -5.66 7.14 -28.30
CA GLY A 420 -5.34 7.70 -29.62
C GLY A 420 -4.29 8.83 -29.59
N LEU A 421 -3.58 9.04 -28.48
CA LEU A 421 -2.47 10.01 -28.40
C LEU A 421 -1.12 9.29 -28.47
N ALA A 422 -0.49 9.29 -29.65
CA ALA A 422 0.80 8.65 -29.85
C ALA A 422 1.98 9.54 -29.38
N PRO A 423 3.12 8.95 -28.95
CA PRO A 423 4.33 9.72 -28.69
C PRO A 423 4.78 10.53 -29.90
N VAL A 424 5.44 11.66 -29.66
CA VAL A 424 6.22 12.33 -30.70
C VAL A 424 7.41 11.40 -31.00
N GLY A 425 7.55 10.94 -32.24
CA GLY A 425 8.66 10.06 -32.62
C GLY A 425 10.03 10.72 -32.35
N PRO A 426 11.12 9.94 -32.33
CA PRO A 426 12.47 10.52 -32.33
C PRO A 426 12.74 11.40 -33.55
#